data_AF-A0A2N3ERW0-F1
#
_entry.id   AF-A0A2N3ERW0-F1
#
_cell.length_a   1.000
_cell.length_b   1.000
_cell.length_c   1.000
_cell.angle_alpha   90.00
_cell.angle_beta   90.00
_cell.angle_gamma   90.00
#
_symmetry.space_group_name_H-M   'P 1'
#
loop_
_entity.id
_entity.type
_entity.pdbx_description
1 polymer ?
#
loop_
_entity_poly.entity_id
_entity_poly.type
_entity_poly.pdbx_seq_one_letter_code
_entity_poly.pdbx_strand_id
1 'polypeptide(L)'
;MSKIDKKVSARDLPEQIDRLPKSMSLAAKAGDIVRFTGVGGAAWEIEAAFEHLELGQVYTVLAVETGAFSSLVMLHEGRFNTAMFEPATR
;
A
#
# COMPACT_ATOMS: atom_id res chain seq x y z
N MET A 1 20.93 -6.32 -25.96
CA MET A 1 20.18 -5.24 -25.29
C MET A 1 18.74 -5.31 -25.75
N SER A 2 17.80 -5.65 -24.87
CA SER A 2 16.40 -5.23 -25.01
C SER A 2 15.74 -5.41 -23.64
N LYS A 3 15.52 -4.31 -22.92
CA LYS A 3 14.76 -4.27 -21.67
C LYS A 3 13.29 -4.32 -22.09
N ILE A 4 12.60 -5.40 -21.75
CA ILE A 4 11.15 -5.47 -21.93
C ILE A 4 10.55 -4.65 -20.80
N ASP A 5 10.06 -3.45 -21.15
CA ASP A 5 9.18 -2.64 -20.32
C ASP A 5 7.88 -3.42 -20.08
N LYS A 6 7.82 -4.20 -18.99
CA LYS A 6 6.55 -4.73 -18.50
C LYS A 6 5.84 -3.58 -17.77
N LYS A 7 5.10 -2.78 -18.53
CA LYS A 7 3.96 -2.04 -17.98
C LYS A 7 2.99 -3.09 -17.44
N VAL A 8 2.93 -3.22 -16.13
CA VAL A 8 1.90 -4.00 -15.44
C VAL A 8 0.57 -3.33 -15.79
N SER A 9 -0.22 -4.00 -16.62
CA SER A 9 -1.57 -3.57 -16.97
C SER A 9 -2.45 -3.66 -15.73
N ALA A 10 -3.17 -2.61 -15.38
CA ALA A 10 -4.09 -2.57 -14.24
C ALA A 10 -5.16 -3.69 -14.23
N ARG A 11 -5.30 -4.45 -15.34
CA ARG A 11 -6.16 -5.63 -15.46
C ARG A 11 -5.59 -6.92 -14.89
N ASP A 12 -4.29 -6.98 -14.61
CA ASP A 12 -3.61 -8.17 -14.08
C ASP A 12 -3.34 -8.07 -12.56
N LEU A 13 -4.02 -7.15 -11.87
CA LEU A 13 -4.01 -7.11 -10.41
C LEU A 13 -4.58 -8.44 -9.89
N PRO A 14 -3.82 -9.23 -9.11
CA PRO A 14 -4.19 -10.59 -8.77
C PRO A 14 -5.52 -10.61 -8.00
N GLU A 15 -6.38 -11.59 -8.32
CA GLU A 15 -7.65 -11.90 -7.62
C GLU A 15 -7.53 -12.01 -6.08
N GLN A 16 -6.31 -11.95 -5.55
CA GLN A 16 -5.99 -11.87 -4.13
C GLN A 16 -6.40 -10.54 -3.48
N ILE A 17 -6.52 -9.43 -4.23
CA ILE A 17 -6.89 -8.12 -3.66
C ILE A 17 -8.27 -8.15 -2.98
N ASP A 18 -9.23 -8.88 -3.56
CA ASP A 18 -10.59 -8.96 -3.00
C ASP A 18 -10.70 -9.80 -1.72
N ARG A 19 -9.69 -10.62 -1.43
CA ARG A 19 -9.62 -11.46 -0.21
C ARG A 19 -8.81 -10.82 0.91
N LEU A 20 -8.18 -9.68 0.66
CA LEU A 20 -7.40 -8.98 1.67
C LEU A 20 -8.33 -8.23 2.62
N PRO A 21 -8.04 -8.21 3.93
CA PRO A 21 -8.87 -7.52 4.90
C PRO A 21 -9.05 -6.05 4.49
N LYS A 22 -10.30 -5.67 4.20
CA LYS A 22 -10.69 -4.35 3.65
C LYS A 22 -10.58 -3.18 4.63
N SER A 23 -9.91 -3.37 5.77
CA SER A 23 -9.82 -2.36 6.81
C SER A 23 -8.39 -1.88 6.96
N MET A 24 -8.16 -0.59 6.71
CA MET A 24 -7.02 0.12 7.29
C MET A 24 -7.06 -0.11 8.80
N SER A 25 -6.17 -0.96 9.33
CA SER A 25 -5.96 -1.00 10.77
C SER A 25 -5.18 0.25 11.13
N LEU A 26 -5.89 1.36 11.24
CA LEU A 26 -5.39 2.72 11.43
C LEU A 26 -4.80 2.98 12.82
N ALA A 27 -4.45 1.91 13.55
CA ALA A 27 -3.72 2.00 14.80
C ALA A 27 -2.20 2.12 14.59
N ALA A 28 -1.72 2.10 13.34
CA ALA A 28 -0.31 2.28 13.02
C ALA A 28 0.19 3.68 13.45
N LYS A 29 1.34 3.71 14.10
CA LYS A 29 2.07 4.91 14.53
C LYS A 29 3.42 4.99 13.82
N ALA A 30 4.00 6.19 13.82
CA ALA A 30 5.39 6.34 13.40
C ALA A 30 6.30 5.38 14.20
N GLY A 31 7.14 4.64 13.49
CA GLY A 31 8.02 3.60 14.03
C GLY A 31 7.44 2.18 13.97
N ASP A 32 6.14 2.01 13.69
CA ASP A 32 5.54 0.69 13.58
C ASP A 32 6.02 -0.04 12.32
N ILE A 33 6.08 -1.37 12.45
CA ILE A 33 6.39 -2.27 11.35
C ILE A 33 5.08 -2.84 10.83
N VAL A 34 4.81 -2.62 9.55
CA VAL A 34 3.53 -2.95 8.93
C VAL A 34 3.71 -3.73 7.64
N ARG A 35 2.77 -4.61 7.31
CA ARG A 35 2.75 -5.36 6.05
C ARG A 35 1.76 -4.71 5.10
N PHE A 36 2.18 -4.43 3.86
CA PHE A 36 1.28 -3.92 2.83
C PHE A 36 0.32 -5.01 2.37
N THR A 37 -0.98 -4.74 2.46
CA THR A 37 -2.05 -5.69 2.13
C THR A 37 -2.92 -5.22 0.97
N GLY A 38 -2.61 -4.07 0.36
CA GLY A 38 -3.31 -3.60 -0.84
C GLY A 38 -3.67 -2.13 -0.76
N VAL A 39 -4.43 -1.67 -1.74
CA VAL A 39 -4.75 -0.25 -1.92
C VAL A 39 -6.15 -0.12 -2.50
N GLY A 40 -6.92 0.81 -1.98
CA GLY A 40 -8.23 1.19 -2.52
C GLY A 40 -8.18 2.52 -3.29
N GLY A 41 -9.34 3.08 -3.59
CA GLY A 41 -9.44 4.42 -4.18
C GLY A 41 -9.44 4.41 -5.71
N ALA A 42 -8.98 5.51 -6.30
CA ALA A 42 -8.96 5.71 -7.74
C ALA A 42 -7.82 4.92 -8.41
N ALA A 43 -7.95 4.64 -9.71
CA ALA A 43 -6.96 3.86 -10.46
C ALA A 43 -5.52 4.41 -10.37
N TRP A 44 -5.36 5.73 -10.31
CA TRP A 44 -4.05 6.38 -10.18
C TRP A 44 -3.44 6.21 -8.78
N GLU A 45 -4.24 6.08 -7.72
CA GLU A 45 -3.76 5.78 -6.37
C GLU A 45 -3.27 4.33 -6.31
N ILE A 46 -4.02 3.43 -6.96
CA ILE A 46 -3.67 2.01 -7.07
C ILE A 46 -2.35 1.86 -7.84
N GLU A 47 -2.23 2.47 -9.02
CA GLU A 47 -1.02 2.43 -9.84
C GLU A 47 0.19 2.99 -9.09
N ALA A 48 0.06 4.16 -8.44
CA ALA A 48 1.15 4.77 -7.69
C ALA A 48 1.59 3.92 -6.48
N ALA A 49 0.65 3.28 -5.78
CA ALA A 49 0.99 2.37 -4.68
C ALA A 49 1.72 1.13 -5.20
N PHE A 50 1.25 0.49 -6.27
CA PHE A 50 1.88 -0.71 -6.83
C PHE A 50 3.18 -0.45 -7.61
N GLU A 51 3.50 0.80 -7.94
CA GLU A 51 4.82 1.17 -8.46
C GLU A 51 5.92 1.09 -7.39
N HIS A 52 5.55 1.27 -6.12
CA HIS A 52 6.50 1.42 -5.01
C HIS A 52 6.34 0.39 -3.89
N LEU A 53 5.16 -0.23 -3.79
CA LEU A 53 4.81 -1.18 -2.73
C LEU A 53 4.55 -2.57 -3.32
N GLU A 54 5.03 -3.59 -2.63
CA GLU A 54 4.85 -4.99 -2.98
C GLU A 54 3.91 -5.67 -1.97
N LEU A 55 2.91 -6.40 -2.46
CA LEU A 55 1.96 -7.10 -1.61
C LEU A 55 2.65 -8.10 -0.68
N GLY A 56 2.33 -8.03 0.61
CA GLY A 56 2.90 -8.89 1.63
C GLY A 56 4.28 -8.46 2.14
N GLN A 57 4.89 -7.43 1.54
CA GLN A 57 6.16 -6.85 1.97
C GLN A 57 5.96 -5.99 3.22
N VAL A 58 7.01 -5.93 4.04
CA VAL A 58 7.03 -5.23 5.32
C VAL A 58 7.74 -3.89 5.19
N TYR A 59 7.14 -2.86 5.77
CA TYR A 59 7.58 -1.47 5.72
C TYR A 59 7.63 -0.86 7.12
N THR A 60 8.44 0.18 7.27
CA THR A 60 8.48 0.99 8.50
C THR A 60 7.68 2.25 8.28
N VAL A 61 6.70 2.49 9.16
CA VAL A 61 5.88 3.70 9.14
C VAL A 61 6.70 4.88 9.61
N LEU A 62 6.82 5.92 8.78
CA LEU A 62 7.51 7.17 9.14
C LEU A 62 6.54 8.17 9.76
N ALA A 63 5.33 8.25 9.23
CA ALA A 63 4.27 9.10 9.74
C ALA A 63 2.90 8.59 9.29
N VAL A 64 1.86 8.95 10.04
CA VAL A 64 0.46 8.73 9.67
C VAL A 64 -0.29 10.04 9.87
N GLU A 65 -0.98 10.50 8.85
CA GLU A 65 -1.92 11.61 8.93
C GLU A 65 -3.33 11.07 8.75
N THR A 66 -4.20 11.27 9.75
CA THR A 66 -5.59 10.80 9.72
C THR A 66 -6.52 11.97 9.41
N GLY A 67 -7.21 11.88 8.27
CA GLY A 67 -8.26 12.82 7.88
C GLY A 67 -9.66 12.29 8.19
N ALA A 68 -10.67 13.11 7.94
CA ALA A 68 -12.08 12.73 8.18
C ALA A 68 -12.59 11.61 7.24
N PHE A 69 -12.00 11.49 6.03
CA PHE A 69 -12.47 10.56 4.99
C PHE A 69 -11.38 9.60 4.48
N SER A 70 -10.11 9.90 4.75
CA SER A 70 -8.97 9.10 4.31
C SER A 70 -7.81 9.23 5.27
N SER A 71 -6.82 8.37 5.10
CA SER A 71 -5.57 8.42 5.85
C SER A 71 -4.41 8.36 4.89
N LEU A 72 -3.36 9.08 5.24
CA LEU A 72 -2.11 9.11 4.52
C LEU A 72 -1.05 8.41 5.36
N VAL A 73 -0.37 7.44 4.77
CA VAL A 73 0.79 6.77 5.37
C VAL A 73 2.05 7.24 4.65
N MET A 74 3.06 7.63 5.42
CA MET A 74 4.38 7.94 4.91
C MET A 74 5.33 6.78 5.21
N LEU A 75 5.98 6.28 4.17
CA LEU A 75 7.01 5.25 4.20
C LEU A 75 8.29 5.81 3.55
N HIS A 76 9.39 5.06 3.58
CA HIS A 76 10.59 5.45 2.83
C HIS A 76 10.36 5.46 1.32
N GLU A 77 9.42 4.63 0.86
CA GLU A 77 9.03 4.41 -0.52
C GLU A 77 8.16 5.54 -1.07
N GLY A 78 7.53 6.33 -0.20
CA GLY A 78 6.66 7.43 -0.62
C GLY A 78 5.53 7.75 0.35
N ARG A 79 4.54 8.48 -0.16
CA ARG A 79 3.33 8.88 0.56
C ARG A 79 2.13 8.23 -0.12
N PHE A 80 1.36 7.46 0.63
CA PHE A 80 0.28 6.66 0.07
C PHE A 80 -1.02 6.96 0.79
N ASN A 81 -1.99 7.46 0.03
CA ASN A 81 -3.39 7.48 0.45
C ASN A 81 -3.99 6.10 0.17
N THR A 82 -5.05 5.73 0.91
CA THR A 82 -5.88 4.53 0.68
C THR A 82 -5.13 3.19 0.68
N ALA A 83 -3.83 3.19 0.96
CA ALA A 83 -3.02 2.01 1.17
C ALA A 83 -3.40 1.36 2.49
N MET A 84 -3.58 0.04 2.43
CA MET A 84 -3.99 -0.82 3.52
C MET A 84 -2.76 -1.55 4.04
N PHE A 85 -2.65 -1.54 5.36
CA PHE A 85 -1.57 -2.21 6.06
C PHE A 85 -2.13 -2.95 7.27
N GLU A 86 -1.46 -4.03 7.64
CA GLU A 86 -1.67 -4.72 8.91
C GLU A 86 -0.40 -4.65 9.78
N PRO A 87 -0.53 -4.71 11.12
CA PRO A 87 0.64 -4.85 11.98
C PRO A 87 1.46 -6.08 11.59
N ALA A 88 2.74 -5.90 11.32
CA ALA A 88 3.67 -6.99 11.12
C ALA A 88 4.39 -7.26 12.45
N THR A 89 4.11 -8.41 13.06
CA THR A 89 4.88 -8.86 14.22
C THR A 89 6.32 -9.17 13.80
N ARG A 90 7.28 -8.69 14.60
CA ARG A 90 8.68 -9.12 14.51
C ARG A 90 8.84 -10.60 14.81
#